data_AF-A0A924SCT2-F1
#
_entry.id   AF-A0A924SCT2-F1
#
_cell.length_a   1.000
_cell.length_b   1.000
_cell.length_c   1.000
_cell.angle_alpha   90.00
_cell.angle_beta   90.00
_cell.angle_gamma   90.00
#
_symmetry.space_group_name_H-M   'P 1'
#
loop_
_entity.id
_entity.type
_entity.pdbx_description
1 polymer ?
#
loop_
_entity_poly.entity_id
_entity_poly.type
_entity_poly.pdbx_seq_one_letter_code
_entity_poly.pdbx_strand_id
1 'polypeptide(L)'
;IVVSPNPVTLAPGFSQQFTAVGLDGNGNVIAINPVWTVVNGGGTISPTGLFTAGAVTGTFNNTVKATSGLTSGTATVNVTSVPPAPAPFVNLGTAALNGIMAGTAVTCVSNGLISADISVSPGNTLTGFGPCVFTGVAHLNDAVAQQNQIDLTAAYNTLAGLPCPPANFIVANLGGTTKAAGVYCSATSIGITGTLTLDGGGNPNATFVFQAGSGLTTAGDIVLINGAQAKNVYFQVGSSATIGTASHIQGNILALTSITLVDNATLFGRALARNGAVSLGTNNVITLP
;
A
#
# COMPACT_ATOMS: atom_id res chain seq x y z
N ILE A 1 -9.62 -6.65 -44.78
CA ILE A 1 -9.35 -7.61 -43.68
C ILE A 1 -9.74 -6.93 -42.38
N VAL A 2 -10.50 -7.61 -41.53
CA VAL A 2 -10.90 -7.11 -40.20
C VAL A 2 -10.12 -7.92 -39.16
N VAL A 3 -9.41 -7.22 -38.26
CA VAL A 3 -8.66 -7.83 -37.15
C VAL A 3 -9.44 -7.60 -35.86
N SER A 4 -9.63 -8.66 -35.08
CA SER A 4 -10.39 -8.64 -33.82
C SER A 4 -9.65 -9.39 -32.72
N PRO A 5 -9.65 -8.91 -31.47
CA PRO A 5 -10.29 -7.67 -30.98
C PRO A 5 -9.58 -6.38 -31.42
N ASN A 6 -10.27 -5.24 -31.45
CA ASN A 6 -9.66 -3.92 -31.70
C ASN A 6 -10.49 -2.78 -31.06
N PRO A 7 -9.93 -1.98 -30.13
CA PRO A 7 -8.60 -2.13 -29.51
C PRO A 7 -8.57 -3.24 -28.45
N VAL A 8 -7.37 -3.59 -27.96
CA VAL A 8 -7.18 -4.39 -26.73
C VAL A 8 -6.32 -3.63 -25.74
N THR A 9 -6.55 -3.83 -24.45
CA THR A 9 -5.68 -3.34 -23.37
C THR A 9 -5.05 -4.53 -22.64
N LEU A 10 -3.72 -4.52 -22.50
CA LEU A 10 -2.94 -5.59 -21.89
C LEU A 10 -1.94 -5.06 -20.86
N ALA A 11 -1.63 -5.90 -19.89
CA ALA A 11 -0.49 -5.73 -19.00
C ALA A 11 0.81 -6.21 -19.66
N PRO A 12 1.99 -5.68 -19.30
CA PRO A 12 3.28 -6.24 -19.72
C PRO A 12 3.37 -7.76 -19.52
N GLY A 13 3.78 -8.48 -20.55
CA GLY A 13 3.93 -9.95 -20.54
C GLY A 13 2.64 -10.76 -20.76
N PHE A 14 1.46 -10.13 -20.74
CA PHE A 14 0.20 -10.81 -21.02
C PHE A 14 -0.02 -10.99 -22.52
N SER A 15 -0.78 -12.02 -22.89
CA SER A 15 -1.03 -12.36 -24.30
C SER A 15 -2.51 -12.25 -24.67
N GLN A 16 -2.78 -11.87 -25.92
CA GLN A 16 -4.10 -11.84 -26.53
C GLN A 16 -4.06 -12.57 -27.87
N GLN A 17 -4.98 -13.51 -28.07
CA GLN A 17 -5.18 -14.14 -29.38
C GLN A 17 -5.98 -13.19 -30.27
N PHE A 18 -5.43 -12.86 -31.43
CA PHE A 18 -6.12 -12.13 -32.49
C PHE A 18 -6.63 -13.09 -33.56
N THR A 19 -7.72 -12.69 -34.19
CA THR A 19 -8.29 -13.37 -35.37
C THR A 19 -8.43 -12.34 -36.49
N ALA A 20 -8.39 -12.82 -37.73
CA ALA A 20 -8.62 -11.97 -38.88
C ALA A 20 -9.50 -12.67 -39.91
N VAL A 21 -10.42 -11.89 -40.50
CA VAL A 21 -11.29 -12.34 -41.59
C VAL A 21 -11.15 -11.44 -42.80
N GLY A 22 -11.26 -12.02 -44.00
CA GLY A 22 -11.47 -11.28 -45.23
C GLY A 22 -12.94 -10.88 -45.36
N LEU A 23 -13.23 -9.79 -46.05
CA LEU A 23 -14.58 -9.43 -46.47
C LEU A 23 -14.57 -9.25 -47.99
N ASP A 24 -15.58 -9.76 -48.69
CA ASP A 24 -15.78 -9.47 -50.12
C ASP A 24 -16.41 -8.07 -50.32
N GLY A 25 -16.64 -7.68 -51.58
CA GLY A 25 -17.27 -6.40 -51.92
C GLY A 25 -18.71 -6.24 -51.42
N ASN A 26 -19.36 -7.33 -51.00
CA ASN A 26 -20.70 -7.35 -50.44
C ASN A 26 -20.69 -7.45 -48.90
N GLY A 27 -19.52 -7.50 -48.27
CA GLY A 27 -19.36 -7.62 -46.82
C GLY A 27 -19.46 -9.04 -46.26
N ASN A 28 -19.48 -10.09 -47.11
CA ASN A 28 -19.48 -11.47 -46.64
C ASN A 28 -18.10 -11.89 -46.13
N VAL A 29 -18.09 -12.68 -45.05
CA VAL A 29 -16.87 -13.20 -44.45
C VAL A 29 -16.22 -14.25 -45.35
N ILE A 30 -14.94 -14.05 -45.65
CA ILE A 30 -14.07 -15.00 -46.33
C ILE A 30 -13.00 -15.46 -45.35
N ALA A 31 -12.85 -16.78 -45.22
CA ALA A 31 -11.77 -17.39 -44.47
C ALA A 31 -10.42 -17.08 -45.15
N ILE A 32 -9.45 -16.65 -44.35
CA ILE A 32 -8.10 -16.31 -44.81
C ILE A 32 -7.06 -17.01 -43.93
N ASN A 33 -5.87 -17.24 -44.48
CA ASN A 33 -4.67 -17.62 -43.73
C ASN A 33 -3.74 -16.40 -43.67
N PRO A 34 -3.94 -15.49 -42.70
CA PRO A 34 -3.17 -14.25 -42.65
C PRO A 34 -1.74 -14.48 -42.19
N VAL A 35 -0.82 -13.65 -42.69
CA VAL A 35 0.49 -13.46 -42.08
C VAL A 35 0.38 -12.38 -41.01
N TRP A 36 0.79 -12.71 -39.79
CA TRP A 36 0.75 -11.82 -38.63
C TRP A 36 2.10 -11.11 -38.42
N THR A 37 2.05 -9.80 -38.16
CA THR A 37 3.24 -8.99 -37.87
C THR A 37 2.93 -7.92 -36.82
N VAL A 38 3.96 -7.50 -36.08
CA VAL A 38 3.94 -6.30 -35.25
C VAL A 38 4.64 -5.18 -36.01
N VAL A 39 3.95 -4.06 -36.26
CA VAL A 39 4.47 -2.96 -37.08
C VAL A 39 4.81 -1.69 -36.31
N ASN A 40 4.21 -1.47 -35.13
CA ASN A 40 4.42 -0.26 -34.32
C ASN A 40 4.93 -0.57 -32.89
N GLY A 41 5.52 -1.74 -32.67
CA GLY A 41 6.07 -2.14 -31.38
C GLY A 41 5.01 -2.57 -30.35
N GLY A 42 5.33 -2.44 -29.07
CA GLY A 42 4.44 -2.79 -27.96
C GLY A 42 4.38 -4.27 -27.60
N GLY A 43 5.08 -5.14 -28.33
CA GLY A 43 5.11 -6.57 -28.07
C GLY A 43 5.64 -7.40 -29.24
N THR A 44 5.36 -8.69 -29.19
CA THR A 44 5.62 -9.67 -30.26
C THR A 44 4.32 -10.36 -30.66
N ILE A 45 4.25 -10.96 -31.85
CA ILE A 45 3.10 -11.75 -32.29
C ILE A 45 3.56 -13.07 -32.90
N SER A 46 2.90 -14.16 -32.53
CA SER A 46 3.16 -15.48 -33.11
C SER A 46 2.61 -15.60 -34.54
N PRO A 47 3.08 -16.58 -35.33
CA PRO A 47 2.48 -16.90 -36.63
C PRO A 47 1.00 -17.29 -36.58
N THR A 48 0.49 -17.67 -35.40
CA THR A 48 -0.92 -18.00 -35.19
C THR A 48 -1.76 -16.81 -34.71
N GLY A 49 -1.17 -15.62 -34.57
CA GLY A 49 -1.87 -14.40 -34.15
C GLY A 49 -1.94 -14.20 -32.63
N LEU A 50 -1.15 -14.93 -31.85
CA LEU A 50 -1.04 -14.70 -30.40
C LEU A 50 -0.05 -13.55 -30.16
N PHE A 51 -0.56 -12.39 -29.76
CA PHE A 51 0.25 -11.22 -29.41
C PHE A 51 0.64 -11.27 -27.93
N THR A 52 1.89 -10.99 -27.58
CA THR A 52 2.39 -10.85 -26.19
C THR A 52 2.90 -9.43 -25.98
N ALA A 53 2.33 -8.72 -24.99
CA ALA A 53 2.70 -7.34 -24.68
C ALA A 53 4.12 -7.22 -24.13
N GLY A 54 4.86 -6.21 -24.60
CA GLY A 54 6.20 -5.87 -24.12
C GLY A 54 6.21 -5.13 -22.78
N ALA A 55 7.42 -4.85 -22.27
CA ALA A 55 7.61 -4.18 -20.98
C ALA A 55 7.27 -2.68 -20.98
N VAL A 56 7.25 -2.04 -22.15
CA VAL A 56 7.04 -0.59 -22.28
C VAL A 56 5.55 -0.28 -22.32
N THR A 57 5.09 0.57 -21.40
CA THR A 57 3.71 1.05 -21.36
C THR A 57 3.47 2.10 -22.45
N GLY A 58 2.25 2.14 -22.99
CA GLY A 58 1.88 3.07 -24.05
C GLY A 58 0.72 2.57 -24.91
N THR A 59 0.20 3.46 -25.77
CA THR A 59 -0.78 3.11 -26.81
C THR A 59 -0.03 2.84 -28.12
N PHE A 60 -0.11 1.62 -28.61
CA PHE A 60 0.52 1.17 -29.84
C PHE A 60 -0.54 1.06 -30.94
N ASN A 61 -0.84 2.21 -31.56
CA ASN A 61 -1.86 2.34 -32.59
C ASN A 61 -1.58 1.42 -33.78
N ASN A 62 -2.59 0.65 -34.21
CA ASN A 62 -2.49 -0.23 -35.39
C ASN A 62 -1.29 -1.19 -35.39
N THR A 63 -0.80 -1.59 -34.21
CA THR A 63 0.45 -2.35 -34.09
C THR A 63 0.34 -3.80 -34.54
N VAL A 64 -0.81 -4.44 -34.32
CA VAL A 64 -1.05 -5.81 -34.80
C VAL A 64 -1.56 -5.73 -36.23
N LYS A 65 -0.85 -6.34 -37.18
CA LYS A 65 -1.23 -6.35 -38.60
C LYS A 65 -1.40 -7.77 -39.12
N ALA A 66 -2.56 -8.05 -39.71
CA ALA A 66 -2.85 -9.27 -40.46
C ALA A 66 -2.85 -8.97 -41.97
N THR A 67 -2.11 -9.75 -42.76
CA THR A 67 -2.01 -9.55 -44.21
C THR A 67 -2.40 -10.82 -44.96
N SER A 68 -3.22 -10.68 -46.00
CA SER A 68 -3.54 -11.75 -46.96
C SER A 68 -3.50 -11.17 -48.37
N GLY A 69 -2.56 -11.66 -49.17
CA GLY A 69 -2.22 -11.06 -50.47
C GLY A 69 -1.83 -9.59 -50.33
N LEU A 70 -2.49 -8.72 -51.10
CA LEU A 70 -2.26 -7.27 -51.10
C LEU A 70 -3.08 -6.50 -50.06
N THR A 71 -3.98 -7.18 -49.36
CA THR A 71 -4.86 -6.54 -48.37
C THR A 71 -4.36 -6.79 -46.96
N SER A 72 -4.55 -5.81 -46.08
CA SER A 72 -4.23 -5.92 -44.67
C SER A 72 -5.31 -5.29 -43.78
N GLY A 73 -5.31 -5.68 -42.51
CA GLY A 73 -6.12 -5.09 -41.45
C GLY A 73 -5.25 -4.94 -40.21
N THR A 74 -5.60 -4.00 -39.35
CA THR A 74 -4.81 -3.68 -38.15
C THR A 74 -5.67 -3.60 -36.89
N ALA A 75 -5.02 -3.78 -35.74
CA ALA A 75 -5.60 -3.53 -34.43
C ALA A 75 -4.63 -2.78 -33.50
N THR A 76 -5.20 -1.95 -32.63
CA THR A 76 -4.47 -1.17 -31.62
C THR A 76 -4.34 -1.96 -30.32
N VAL A 77 -3.14 -1.89 -29.70
CA VAL A 77 -2.87 -2.46 -28.38
C VAL A 77 -2.47 -1.34 -27.41
N ASN A 78 -3.15 -1.25 -26.28
CA ASN A 78 -2.75 -0.40 -25.16
C ASN A 78 -2.01 -1.27 -24.15
N VAL A 79 -0.73 -0.99 -23.89
CA VAL A 79 0.02 -1.61 -22.80
C VAL A 79 -0.05 -0.67 -21.60
N THR A 80 -0.82 -1.05 -20.59
CA THR A 80 -0.95 -0.26 -19.36
C THR A 80 -0.28 -0.98 -18.22
N SER A 81 0.45 -0.26 -17.37
CA SER A 81 0.91 -0.86 -16.11
C SER A 81 -0.30 -1.34 -15.33
N VAL A 82 -0.27 -2.60 -14.87
CA VAL A 82 -1.25 -3.05 -13.88
C VAL A 82 -0.99 -2.23 -12.64
N PRO A 83 -1.99 -1.51 -12.09
CA PRO A 83 -1.86 -0.96 -10.75
C PRO A 83 -1.41 -2.10 -9.83
N PRO A 84 -0.44 -1.89 -8.91
CA PRO A 84 -0.11 -2.91 -7.94
C PRO A 84 -1.41 -3.46 -7.35
N ALA A 85 -1.54 -4.79 -7.26
CA ALA A 85 -2.66 -5.37 -6.54
C ALA A 85 -2.73 -4.68 -5.17
N PRO A 86 -3.91 -4.25 -4.70
CA PRO A 86 -4.02 -3.71 -3.35
C PRO A 86 -3.38 -4.71 -2.40
N ALA A 87 -2.50 -4.23 -1.52
CA ALA A 87 -2.04 -5.06 -0.41
C ALA A 87 -3.29 -5.63 0.31
N PRO A 88 -3.25 -6.90 0.74
CA PRO A 88 -4.40 -7.47 1.42
C PRO A 88 -4.73 -6.62 2.64
N PHE A 89 -6.02 -6.40 2.87
CA PHE A 89 -6.50 -5.80 4.10
C PHE A 89 -5.94 -6.60 5.29
N VAL A 90 -5.30 -5.93 6.24
CA VAL A 90 -4.74 -6.57 7.42
C VAL A 90 -5.72 -6.47 8.56
N ASN A 91 -6.22 -7.63 9.00
CA ASN A 91 -7.12 -7.71 10.14
C ASN A 91 -6.32 -7.53 11.44
N LEU A 92 -6.60 -6.46 12.17
CA LEU A 92 -6.03 -6.21 13.49
C LEU A 92 -6.70 -7.03 14.60
N GLY A 93 -7.76 -7.77 14.32
CA GLY A 93 -8.49 -8.56 15.31
C GLY A 93 -8.98 -7.68 16.47
N THR A 94 -8.83 -8.15 17.70
CA THR A 94 -9.20 -7.41 18.90
C THR A 94 -8.30 -6.20 19.16
N ALA A 95 -7.09 -6.16 18.57
CA ALA A 95 -6.22 -4.99 18.65
C ALA A 95 -6.81 -3.74 17.97
N ALA A 96 -7.82 -3.90 17.11
CA ALA A 96 -8.43 -2.82 16.34
C ALA A 96 -9.04 -1.68 17.20
N LEU A 97 -9.47 -1.95 18.43
CA LEU A 97 -10.06 -0.93 19.31
C LEU A 97 -9.00 -0.06 20.03
N ASN A 98 -7.74 -0.49 20.01
CA ASN A 98 -6.67 0.20 20.72
C ASN A 98 -6.09 1.32 19.87
N GLY A 99 -5.96 2.50 20.47
CA GLY A 99 -5.13 3.57 19.93
C GLY A 99 -3.67 3.40 20.35
N ILE A 100 -3.44 2.78 21.51
CA ILE A 100 -2.12 2.44 22.02
C ILE A 100 -2.08 0.98 22.45
N MET A 101 -1.02 0.28 22.04
CA MET A 101 -0.63 -0.97 22.67
C MET A 101 0.85 -0.95 23.04
N ALA A 102 1.22 -1.55 24.17
CA ALA A 102 2.60 -1.67 24.61
C ALA A 102 2.91 -3.02 25.24
N GLY A 103 4.14 -3.49 25.05
CA GLY A 103 4.66 -4.69 25.71
C GLY A 103 4.95 -4.46 27.19
N THR A 104 5.45 -3.27 27.55
CA THR A 104 5.96 -2.99 28.91
C THR A 104 5.17 -1.92 29.65
N ALA A 105 5.07 -0.72 29.09
CA ALA A 105 4.41 0.41 29.73
C ALA A 105 4.00 1.46 28.70
N VAL A 106 3.05 2.31 29.10
CA VAL A 106 2.76 3.56 28.40
C VAL A 106 3.06 4.72 29.34
N THR A 107 3.83 5.68 28.84
CA THR A 107 4.15 6.92 29.57
C THR A 107 3.67 8.10 28.76
N CYS A 108 2.99 9.05 29.41
CA CYS A 108 2.59 10.31 28.81
C CYS A 108 3.11 11.47 29.67
N VAL A 109 3.80 12.45 29.07
CA VAL A 109 4.37 13.56 29.83
C VAL A 109 3.29 14.52 30.30
N SER A 110 2.54 15.16 29.39
CA SER A 110 1.42 16.05 29.76
C SER A 110 0.49 16.38 28.59
N ASN A 111 -0.76 16.74 28.89
CA ASN A 111 -1.77 17.24 27.93
C ASN A 111 -2.03 16.33 26.71
N GLY A 112 -1.67 15.04 26.80
CA GLY A 112 -1.98 14.08 25.75
C GLY A 112 -3.47 13.74 25.72
N LEU A 113 -4.04 13.57 24.54
CA LEU A 113 -5.41 13.09 24.32
C LEU A 113 -5.39 11.80 23.51
N ILE A 114 -5.87 10.71 24.10
CA ILE A 114 -5.97 9.40 23.46
C ILE A 114 -7.45 9.02 23.37
N SER A 115 -8.06 9.19 22.20
CA SER A 115 -9.47 8.87 21.97
C SER A 115 -9.67 7.41 21.56
N ALA A 116 -9.20 6.47 22.40
CA ALA A 116 -9.22 5.04 22.12
C ALA A 116 -8.92 4.21 23.38
N ASP A 117 -9.03 2.88 23.26
CA ASP A 117 -8.55 1.95 24.28
C ASP A 117 -7.01 1.93 24.33
N ILE A 118 -6.49 1.54 25.50
CA ILE A 118 -5.07 1.32 25.74
C ILE A 118 -4.89 -0.09 26.29
N SER A 119 -4.03 -0.90 25.65
CA SER A 119 -3.66 -2.22 26.18
C SER A 119 -2.17 -2.31 26.49
N VAL A 120 -1.84 -2.86 27.66
CA VAL A 120 -0.46 -3.18 28.03
C VAL A 120 -0.39 -4.64 28.46
N SER A 121 0.50 -5.42 27.86
CA SER A 121 0.75 -6.82 28.21
C SER A 121 2.08 -7.29 27.61
N PRO A 122 2.92 -8.06 28.32
CA PRO A 122 2.71 -8.58 29.69
C PRO A 122 2.95 -7.54 30.80
N GLY A 123 3.44 -6.34 30.46
CA GLY A 123 3.45 -5.22 31.39
C GLY A 123 2.04 -4.74 31.76
N ASN A 124 1.94 -3.86 32.74
CA ASN A 124 0.65 -3.37 33.27
C ASN A 124 0.71 -1.91 33.74
N THR A 125 1.69 -1.15 33.25
CA THR A 125 1.97 0.20 33.76
C THR A 125 1.48 1.27 32.82
N LEU A 126 0.70 2.22 33.36
CA LEU A 126 0.37 3.50 32.76
C LEU A 126 0.87 4.63 33.65
N THR A 127 1.68 5.53 33.11
CA THR A 127 2.27 6.66 33.84
C THR A 127 1.89 7.98 33.18
N GLY A 128 1.48 8.97 33.98
CA GLY A 128 1.15 10.32 33.49
C GLY A 128 -0.27 10.50 32.94
N PHE A 129 -1.15 9.53 33.20
CA PHE A 129 -2.58 9.67 32.95
C PHE A 129 -3.25 10.35 34.15
N GLY A 130 -3.81 11.53 33.90
CA GLY A 130 -4.08 12.60 34.88
C GLY A 130 -3.90 13.94 34.16
N PRO A 131 -2.65 14.38 33.92
CA PRO A 131 -2.37 15.47 32.98
C PRO A 131 -2.62 15.05 31.52
N CYS A 132 -2.50 13.77 31.19
CA CYS A 132 -3.00 13.20 29.94
C CYS A 132 -4.36 12.52 30.15
N VAL A 133 -5.20 12.53 29.12
CA VAL A 133 -6.55 11.98 29.13
C VAL A 133 -6.67 10.90 28.06
N PHE A 134 -7.35 9.81 28.40
CA PHE A 134 -7.84 8.85 27.42
C PHE A 134 -9.34 8.64 27.61
N THR A 135 -10.07 8.33 26.53
CA THR A 135 -11.54 8.20 26.56
C THR A 135 -12.04 6.77 26.43
N GLY A 136 -11.14 5.81 26.16
CA GLY A 136 -11.45 4.38 26.09
C GLY A 136 -11.24 3.64 27.41
N VAL A 137 -11.07 2.33 27.31
CA VAL A 137 -10.78 1.43 28.43
C VAL A 137 -9.29 1.11 28.48
N ALA A 138 -8.74 1.06 29.69
CA ALA A 138 -7.38 0.58 29.93
C ALA A 138 -7.41 -0.92 30.29
N HIS A 139 -6.74 -1.73 29.47
CA HIS A 139 -6.55 -3.17 29.68
C HIS A 139 -5.10 -3.44 30.08
N LEU A 140 -4.87 -3.75 31.36
CA LEU A 140 -3.53 -3.84 31.94
C LEU A 140 -3.23 -5.27 32.40
N ASN A 141 -2.52 -6.01 31.55
CA ASN A 141 -2.20 -7.43 31.71
C ASN A 141 -3.42 -8.33 32.00
N ASP A 142 -4.62 -7.90 31.59
CA ASP A 142 -5.83 -8.73 31.66
C ASP A 142 -5.94 -9.66 30.44
N ALA A 143 -6.99 -10.47 30.38
CA ALA A 143 -7.21 -11.40 29.27
C ALA A 143 -7.40 -10.68 27.93
N VAL A 144 -7.98 -9.47 27.93
CA VAL A 144 -8.20 -8.66 26.72
C VAL A 144 -6.87 -8.13 26.21
N ALA A 145 -6.02 -7.58 27.06
CA ALA A 145 -4.67 -7.11 26.70
C ALA A 145 -3.80 -8.26 26.14
N GLN A 146 -3.90 -9.46 26.74
CA GLN A 146 -3.21 -10.65 26.25
C GLN A 146 -3.70 -11.06 24.86
N GLN A 147 -5.01 -11.12 24.62
CA GLN A 147 -5.56 -11.42 23.29
C GLN A 147 -5.19 -10.34 22.26
N ASN A 148 -5.26 -9.06 22.65
CA ASN A 148 -4.84 -7.95 21.80
C ASN A 148 -3.38 -8.14 21.34
N GLN A 149 -2.46 -8.53 22.23
CA GLN A 149 -1.05 -8.77 21.87
C GLN A 149 -0.85 -9.96 20.92
N ILE A 150 -1.67 -11.01 21.05
CA ILE A 150 -1.67 -12.14 20.12
C ILE A 150 -2.09 -11.66 18.72
N ASP A 151 -3.19 -10.91 18.64
CA ASP A 151 -3.73 -10.40 17.37
C ASP A 151 -2.79 -9.36 16.75
N LEU A 152 -2.18 -8.48 17.55
CA LEU A 152 -1.13 -7.56 17.10
C LEU A 152 0.08 -8.32 16.53
N THR A 153 0.49 -9.41 17.19
CA THR A 153 1.60 -10.24 16.69
C THR A 153 1.24 -10.90 15.36
N ALA A 154 0.03 -11.41 15.21
CA ALA A 154 -0.46 -11.96 13.95
C ALA A 154 -0.45 -10.91 12.83
N ALA A 155 -1.03 -9.73 13.09
CA ALA A 155 -1.07 -8.63 12.13
C ALA A 155 0.34 -8.13 11.73
N TYR A 156 1.25 -7.99 12.69
CA TYR A 156 2.64 -7.65 12.44
C TYR A 156 3.32 -8.67 11.52
N ASN A 157 3.15 -9.96 11.79
CA ASN A 157 3.76 -11.03 10.98
C ASN A 157 3.14 -11.08 9.57
N THR A 158 1.83 -10.85 9.45
CA THR A 158 1.16 -10.72 8.14
C THR A 158 1.77 -9.58 7.35
N LEU A 159 1.89 -8.38 7.93
CA LEU A 159 2.47 -7.21 7.27
C LEU A 159 3.93 -7.46 6.88
N ALA A 160 4.75 -8.00 7.78
CA ALA A 160 6.16 -8.29 7.52
C ALA A 160 6.35 -9.36 6.43
N GLY A 161 5.40 -10.28 6.28
CA GLY A 161 5.44 -11.35 5.28
C GLY A 161 4.92 -10.96 3.90
N LEU A 162 4.38 -9.74 3.71
CA LEU A 162 3.87 -9.33 2.41
C LEU A 162 5.02 -9.18 1.39
N PRO A 163 4.85 -9.69 0.16
CA PRO A 163 5.86 -9.54 -0.87
C PRO A 163 6.00 -8.07 -1.26
N CYS A 164 7.23 -7.58 -1.24
CA CYS A 164 7.58 -6.23 -1.67
C CYS A 164 8.15 -6.27 -3.09
N PRO A 165 7.48 -5.65 -4.08
CA PRO A 165 8.00 -5.57 -5.45
C PRO A 165 9.32 -4.79 -5.50
N PRO A 166 10.31 -5.19 -6.33
CA PRO A 166 11.57 -4.45 -6.48
C PRO A 166 11.41 -2.97 -6.85
N ALA A 167 10.35 -2.63 -7.61
CA ALA A 167 10.03 -1.25 -7.98
C ALA A 167 9.60 -0.37 -6.79
N ASN A 168 9.24 -0.99 -5.67
CA ASN A 168 8.77 -0.31 -4.46
C ASN A 168 9.82 -0.32 -3.34
N PHE A 169 11.07 -0.64 -3.66
CA PHE A 169 12.17 -0.52 -2.71
C PHE A 169 12.40 0.95 -2.36
N ILE A 170 12.44 1.24 -1.06
CA ILE A 170 12.67 2.55 -0.50
C ILE A 170 14.18 2.72 -0.35
N VAL A 171 14.76 3.53 -1.21
CA VAL A 171 16.21 3.83 -1.22
C VAL A 171 16.55 5.23 -0.72
N ALA A 172 15.53 6.04 -0.41
CA ALA A 172 15.68 7.42 0.05
C ALA A 172 14.52 7.81 0.98
N ASN A 173 14.61 8.99 1.59
CA ASN A 173 13.53 9.57 2.39
C ASN A 173 12.24 9.68 1.56
N LEU A 174 11.09 9.41 2.18
CA LEU A 174 9.78 9.40 1.50
C LEU A 174 9.12 10.79 1.43
N GLY A 175 9.61 11.77 2.17
CA GLY A 175 9.06 13.12 2.14
C GLY A 175 9.22 13.78 0.77
N GLY A 176 8.23 14.58 0.39
CA GLY A 176 8.11 15.18 -0.94
C GLY A 176 7.60 14.22 -2.02
N THR A 177 7.28 12.96 -1.68
CA THR A 177 6.82 11.96 -2.67
C THR A 177 5.32 11.72 -2.60
N THR A 178 4.75 11.26 -3.71
CA THR A 178 3.41 10.67 -3.76
C THR A 178 3.54 9.17 -4.02
N LYS A 179 2.83 8.36 -3.24
CA LYS A 179 2.78 6.89 -3.38
C LYS A 179 1.36 6.45 -3.68
N ALA A 180 1.22 5.57 -4.67
CA ALA A 180 -0.01 4.85 -4.92
C ALA A 180 -0.18 3.69 -3.92
N ALA A 181 -1.32 3.01 -3.97
CA ALA A 181 -1.53 1.79 -3.19
C ALA A 181 -0.45 0.74 -3.49
N GLY A 182 0.02 0.05 -2.45
CA GLY A 182 1.02 -1.02 -2.59
C GLY A 182 1.82 -1.31 -1.33
N VAL A 183 2.74 -2.26 -1.46
CA VAL A 183 3.73 -2.63 -0.44
C VAL A 183 5.07 -2.01 -0.79
N TYR A 184 5.63 -1.23 0.12
CA TYR A 184 6.91 -0.55 0.02
C TYR A 184 7.82 -1.04 1.15
N CYS A 185 9.11 -1.23 0.87
CA CYS A 185 10.01 -1.81 1.85
C CYS A 185 11.41 -1.19 1.83
N SER A 186 12.03 -1.13 3.00
CA SER A 186 13.45 -0.86 3.19
C SER A 186 14.03 -1.95 4.08
N ALA A 187 15.20 -2.48 3.72
CA ALA A 187 15.95 -3.38 4.61
C ALA A 187 16.49 -2.66 5.86
N THR A 188 16.52 -1.33 5.83
CA THR A 188 17.00 -0.46 6.91
C THR A 188 15.84 0.37 7.48
N SER A 189 16.13 1.56 8.00
CA SER A 189 15.11 2.47 8.50
C SER A 189 14.39 3.20 7.35
N ILE A 190 13.14 3.58 7.59
CA ILE A 190 12.38 4.50 6.74
C ILE A 190 12.36 5.87 7.41
N GLY A 191 12.65 6.91 6.63
CA GLY A 191 12.53 8.30 7.05
C GLY A 191 11.44 9.03 6.27
N ILE A 192 10.66 9.87 6.94
CA ILE A 192 9.67 10.77 6.35
C ILE A 192 9.96 12.18 6.84
N THR A 193 10.53 13.02 5.98
CA THR A 193 10.85 14.42 6.31
C THR A 193 10.16 15.35 5.32
N GLY A 194 9.22 16.17 5.79
CA GLY A 194 8.24 16.83 4.93
C GLY A 194 7.05 15.92 4.62
N THR A 195 6.28 16.24 3.57
CA THR A 195 5.00 15.59 3.30
C THR A 195 5.14 14.32 2.47
N LEU A 196 4.61 13.19 2.96
CA LEU A 196 4.33 11.99 2.17
C LEU A 196 2.86 12.00 1.76
N THR A 197 2.58 11.98 0.47
CA THR A 197 1.20 11.90 -0.05
C THR A 197 0.86 10.48 -0.43
N LEU A 198 -0.28 9.97 0.03
CA LEU A 198 -0.81 8.65 -0.31
C LEU A 198 -2.06 8.81 -1.18
N ASP A 199 -1.97 8.34 -2.42
CA ASP A 199 -3.01 8.49 -3.43
C ASP A 199 -3.79 7.18 -3.60
N GLY A 200 -5.07 7.22 -3.21
CA GLY A 200 -5.98 6.08 -3.34
C GLY A 200 -6.42 5.79 -4.77
N GLY A 201 -6.16 6.68 -5.73
CA GLY A 201 -6.54 6.50 -7.13
C GLY A 201 -8.05 6.41 -7.34
N GLY A 202 -8.85 7.00 -6.45
CA GLY A 202 -10.32 6.89 -6.42
C GLY A 202 -10.85 5.63 -5.73
N ASN A 203 -9.97 4.77 -5.20
CA ASN A 203 -10.37 3.54 -4.51
C ASN A 203 -10.35 3.72 -2.98
N PRO A 204 -11.51 3.73 -2.29
CA PRO A 204 -11.56 3.81 -0.83
C PRO A 204 -10.87 2.63 -0.13
N ASN A 205 -10.77 1.48 -0.79
CA ASN A 205 -10.13 0.28 -0.27
C ASN A 205 -8.64 0.21 -0.63
N ALA A 206 -8.05 1.30 -1.15
CA ALA A 206 -6.61 1.39 -1.38
C ALA A 206 -5.83 1.19 -0.08
N THR A 207 -4.84 0.30 -0.13
CA THR A 207 -3.99 -0.08 0.99
C THR A 207 -2.54 0.32 0.77
N PHE A 208 -1.89 0.78 1.82
CA PHE A 208 -0.51 1.23 1.79
C PHE A 208 0.24 0.52 2.92
N VAL A 209 1.28 -0.25 2.58
CA VAL A 209 2.10 -0.95 3.56
C VAL A 209 3.53 -0.49 3.41
N PHE A 210 4.12 -0.07 4.52
CA PHE A 210 5.52 0.32 4.63
C PHE A 210 6.23 -0.62 5.59
N GLN A 211 7.16 -1.42 5.07
CA GLN A 211 7.98 -2.36 5.84
C GLN A 211 9.37 -1.75 6.07
N ALA A 212 9.69 -1.41 7.32
CA ALA A 212 11.03 -1.01 7.71
C ALA A 212 11.74 -2.19 8.38
N GLY A 213 12.89 -2.61 7.84
CA GLY A 213 13.74 -3.64 8.46
C GLY A 213 14.32 -3.19 9.81
N SER A 214 14.47 -1.88 10.01
CA SER A 214 14.83 -1.28 11.29
C SER A 214 13.78 -0.27 11.76
N GLY A 215 14.14 1.02 11.86
CA GLY A 215 13.29 2.03 12.50
C GLY A 215 12.41 2.82 11.53
N LEU A 216 11.47 3.56 12.08
CA LEU A 216 10.70 4.60 11.39
C LEU A 216 10.97 5.94 12.08
N THR A 217 11.32 6.98 11.32
CA THR A 217 11.42 8.35 11.85
C THR A 217 10.63 9.32 11.00
N THR A 218 9.86 10.21 11.65
CA THR A 218 9.10 11.25 10.96
C THR A 218 9.49 12.64 11.43
N ALA A 219 9.44 13.60 10.51
CA ALA A 219 9.58 15.03 10.71
C ALA A 219 8.74 15.73 9.63
N GLY A 220 7.43 15.49 9.64
CA GLY A 220 6.51 15.95 8.61
C GLY A 220 5.18 15.17 8.62
N ASP A 221 4.45 15.26 7.51
CA ASP A 221 3.03 14.90 7.47
C ASP A 221 2.75 13.75 6.50
N ILE A 222 1.67 13.02 6.78
CA ILE A 222 1.06 12.09 5.84
C ILE A 222 -0.28 12.66 5.39
N VAL A 223 -0.41 12.89 4.08
CA VAL A 223 -1.63 13.41 3.46
C VAL A 223 -2.27 12.31 2.63
N LEU A 224 -3.56 12.07 2.86
CA LEU A 224 -4.36 11.10 2.12
C LEU A 224 -5.20 11.82 1.07
N ILE A 225 -5.11 11.38 -0.19
CA ILE A 225 -5.89 11.94 -1.30
C ILE A 225 -6.65 10.87 -2.07
N ASN A 226 -7.64 11.29 -2.85
CA ASN A 226 -8.36 10.46 -3.82
C ASN A 226 -8.84 9.12 -3.24
N GLY A 227 -9.46 9.16 -2.06
CA GLY A 227 -10.05 7.98 -1.42
C GLY A 227 -9.10 7.17 -0.52
N ALA A 228 -7.81 7.52 -0.40
CA ALA A 228 -6.97 6.91 0.62
C ALA A 228 -7.55 7.13 2.03
N GLN A 229 -7.51 6.09 2.88
CA GLN A 229 -8.05 6.11 4.24
C GLN A 229 -7.00 5.61 5.25
N ALA A 230 -6.87 6.29 6.39
CA ALA A 230 -5.85 5.99 7.41
C ALA A 230 -5.97 4.55 7.95
N LYS A 231 -7.19 4.01 8.05
CA LYS A 231 -7.44 2.61 8.43
C LYS A 231 -6.76 1.59 7.51
N ASN A 232 -6.40 1.98 6.29
CA ASN A 232 -5.74 1.14 5.29
C ASN A 232 -4.24 1.46 5.11
N VAL A 233 -3.66 2.30 5.96
CA VAL A 233 -2.23 2.64 5.96
C VAL A 233 -1.55 1.90 7.12
N TYR A 234 -0.47 1.18 6.82
CA TYR A 234 0.24 0.35 7.79
C TYR A 234 1.74 0.58 7.72
N PHE A 235 2.36 0.77 8.88
CA PHE A 235 3.80 0.80 9.06
C PHE A 235 4.20 -0.40 9.91
N GLN A 236 4.83 -1.39 9.30
CA GLN A 236 5.49 -2.47 10.03
C GLN A 236 6.95 -2.06 10.26
N VAL A 237 7.37 -2.00 11.52
CA VAL A 237 8.68 -1.48 11.92
C VAL A 237 9.46 -2.54 12.68
N GLY A 238 10.61 -2.95 12.11
CA GLY A 238 11.47 -4.03 12.61
C GLY A 238 12.16 -3.72 13.94
N SER A 239 12.26 -2.45 14.31
CA SER A 239 12.69 -2.01 15.62
C SER A 239 11.68 -1.02 16.22
N SER A 240 12.05 0.25 16.38
CA SER A 240 11.24 1.28 17.01
C SER A 240 10.82 2.37 16.03
N ALA A 241 9.68 3.00 16.31
CA ALA A 241 9.22 4.19 15.59
C ALA A 241 9.38 5.45 16.45
N THR A 242 9.81 6.55 15.85
CA THR A 242 9.83 7.89 16.45
C THR A 242 9.06 8.85 15.56
N ILE A 243 7.91 9.30 16.05
CA ILE A 243 7.10 10.32 15.42
C ILE A 243 7.58 11.67 15.94
N GLY A 244 8.34 12.38 15.10
CA GLY A 244 9.02 13.61 15.51
C GLY A 244 8.07 14.75 15.82
N THR A 245 8.63 15.81 16.41
CA THR A 245 7.90 16.99 16.89
C THR A 245 6.96 17.53 15.82
N ALA A 246 5.71 17.81 16.21
CA ALA A 246 4.68 18.37 15.33
C ALA A 246 4.45 17.60 14.01
N SER A 247 4.79 16.30 13.94
CA SER A 247 4.44 15.47 12.78
C SER A 247 2.96 15.08 12.83
N HIS A 248 2.25 15.20 11.70
CA HIS A 248 0.87 14.76 11.55
C HIS A 248 0.78 13.47 10.74
N ILE A 249 0.63 12.33 11.42
CA ILE A 249 0.68 11.01 10.82
C ILE A 249 -0.73 10.41 10.67
N GLN A 250 -0.97 9.77 9.54
CA GLN A 250 -2.21 9.04 9.25
C GLN A 250 -1.86 7.57 8.95
N GLY A 251 -2.29 6.66 9.82
CA GLY A 251 -2.04 5.22 9.67
C GLY A 251 -1.74 4.45 10.95
N ASN A 252 -1.61 3.14 10.82
CA ASN A 252 -1.39 2.21 11.92
C ASN A 252 0.09 1.83 12.00
N ILE A 253 0.75 2.11 13.12
CA ILE A 253 2.16 1.79 13.36
C ILE A 253 2.23 0.53 14.21
N LEU A 254 2.84 -0.51 13.67
CA LEU A 254 3.09 -1.78 14.33
C LEU A 254 4.62 -1.95 14.46
N ALA A 255 5.15 -1.61 15.63
CA ALA A 255 6.58 -1.66 15.91
C ALA A 255 6.95 -2.90 16.74
N LEU A 256 8.09 -3.52 16.43
CA LEU A 256 8.57 -4.67 17.18
C LEU A 256 8.94 -4.29 18.62
N THR A 257 9.66 -3.18 18.78
CA THR A 257 10.13 -2.70 20.09
C THR A 257 9.25 -1.58 20.62
N SER A 258 9.60 -0.32 20.41
CA SER A 258 8.96 0.82 21.07
C SER A 258 8.41 1.83 20.07
N ILE A 259 7.47 2.66 20.52
CA ILE A 259 6.99 3.81 19.75
C ILE A 259 7.09 5.06 20.60
N THR A 260 7.67 6.12 20.05
CA THR A 260 7.74 7.44 20.69
C THR A 260 7.00 8.45 19.85
N LEU A 261 6.04 9.17 20.43
CA LEU A 261 5.51 10.41 19.87
C LEU A 261 6.17 11.56 20.61
N VAL A 262 6.91 12.39 19.89
CA VAL A 262 7.54 13.61 20.44
C VAL A 262 6.49 14.72 20.52
N ASP A 263 6.78 15.80 21.24
CA ASP A 263 5.85 16.91 21.51
C ASP A 263 5.05 17.38 20.28
N ASN A 264 3.76 17.59 20.50
CA ASN A 264 2.78 18.09 19.53
C ASN A 264 2.55 17.19 18.30
N ALA A 265 3.13 15.98 18.26
CA ALA A 265 2.79 15.01 17.22
C ALA A 265 1.33 14.53 17.35
N THR A 266 0.68 14.34 16.21
CA THR A 266 -0.68 13.78 16.14
C THR A 266 -0.72 12.54 15.28
N LEU A 267 -1.52 11.55 15.68
CA LEU A 267 -1.71 10.31 14.96
C LEU A 267 -3.21 10.04 14.79
N PHE A 268 -3.68 10.11 13.54
CA PHE A 268 -4.98 9.57 13.14
C PHE A 268 -4.75 8.11 12.71
N GLY A 269 -4.91 7.19 13.65
CA GLY A 269 -4.29 5.88 13.54
C GLY A 269 -4.10 5.18 14.88
N ARG A 270 -3.03 4.36 14.95
CA ARG A 270 -2.73 3.51 16.11
C ARG A 270 -1.21 3.42 16.35
N ALA A 271 -0.79 3.43 17.61
CA ALA A 271 0.59 3.21 18.04
C ALA A 271 0.70 1.87 18.78
N LEU A 272 1.04 0.81 18.05
CA LEU A 272 1.01 -0.57 18.53
C LEU A 272 2.44 -1.14 18.67
N ALA A 273 3.00 -1.08 19.87
CA ALA A 273 4.33 -1.59 20.19
C ALA A 273 4.23 -3.00 20.79
N ARG A 274 4.85 -4.00 20.15
CA ARG A 274 4.75 -5.41 20.58
C ARG A 274 5.48 -5.68 21.90
N ASN A 275 6.76 -5.34 21.96
CA ASN A 275 7.64 -5.82 23.05
C ASN A 275 8.11 -4.69 23.98
N GLY A 276 8.06 -3.44 23.53
CA GLY A 276 8.58 -2.28 24.25
C GLY A 276 7.49 -1.34 24.73
N ALA A 277 7.90 -0.11 25.04
CA ALA A 277 7.02 0.92 25.60
C ALA A 277 6.43 1.82 24.50
N VAL A 278 5.32 2.47 24.83
CA VAL A 278 4.86 3.65 24.09
C VAL A 278 5.07 4.90 24.94
N SER A 279 5.82 5.86 24.43
CA SER A 279 6.14 7.11 25.12
C SER A 279 5.56 8.29 24.37
N LEU A 280 4.78 9.13 25.07
CA LEU A 280 4.19 10.36 24.56
C LEU A 280 4.84 11.55 25.27
N GLY A 281 5.26 12.54 24.50
CA GLY A 281 5.64 13.86 25.00
C GLY A 281 4.43 14.69 25.42
N THR A 282 4.46 15.97 25.08
CA THR A 282 3.45 16.97 25.44
C THR A 282 2.46 17.21 24.29
N ASN A 283 1.18 17.41 24.62
CA ASN A 283 0.11 17.74 23.66
C ASN A 283 -0.04 16.73 22.51
N ASN A 284 0.32 15.47 22.72
CA ASN A 284 0.12 14.45 21.69
C ASN A 284 -1.36 14.09 21.56
N VAL A 285 -1.81 13.84 20.32
CA VAL A 285 -3.19 13.40 20.05
C VAL A 285 -3.18 12.09 19.30
N ILE A 286 -3.90 11.09 19.79
CA ILE A 286 -4.14 9.82 19.09
C ILE A 286 -5.65 9.62 18.97
N THR A 287 -6.14 9.41 17.76
CA THR A 287 -7.56 9.15 17.44
C THR A 287 -7.66 7.98 16.47
N LEU A 288 -8.66 7.12 16.63
CA LEU A 288 -8.85 5.97 15.73
C LEU A 288 -9.33 6.42 14.34
N PRO A 289 -8.90 5.74 13.27
CA PRO A 289 -9.31 6.02 11.90
C PRO A 289 -10.65 5.42 11.48
#